data_AF-A0AAN8INH8-F1
#
_entry.id   AF-A0AAN8INH8-F1
#
_cell.length_a   1.000
_cell.length_b   1.000
_cell.length_c   1.000
_cell.angle_alpha   90.00
_cell.angle_beta   90.00
_cell.angle_gamma   90.00
#
_symmetry.space_group_name_H-M   'P 1'
#
loop_
_entity.id
_entity.type
_entity.pdbx_description
1 polymer ?
#
loop_
_entity_poly.entity_id
_entity_poly.type
_entity_poly.pdbx_seq_one_letter_code
_entity_poly.pdbx_strand_id
1 'polypeptide(L)' 'KIWEVVRQTPTSVTFRIYADEAEDGFPGDAKIDVTYTVNDRNQLLIEHGATCTTPGVLNLTNHTYWNLDCS' A
#
# COMPACT_ATOMS: atom_id res chain seq x y z
N LYS A 1 4.60 7.74 8.20
CA LYS A 1 4.77 8.61 7.02
C LYS A 1 3.40 8.92 6.41
N ILE A 2 3.21 10.09 5.79
CA ILE A 2 1.95 10.45 5.10
C ILE A 2 2.07 9.98 3.64
N TRP A 3 1.05 9.30 3.13
CA TRP A 3 1.00 8.79 1.76
C TRP A 3 0.25 9.77 0.85
N GLU A 4 0.69 9.89 -0.40
CA GLU A 4 0.03 10.70 -1.41
C GLU A 4 -1.11 9.93 -2.07
N VAL A 5 -2.25 10.58 -2.31
CA VAL A 5 -3.32 10.00 -3.15
C VAL A 5 -2.97 10.26 -4.62
N VAL A 6 -2.61 9.21 -5.36
CA VAL A 6 -2.20 9.31 -6.77
C VAL A 6 -3.30 8.93 -7.75
N ARG A 7 -4.34 8.24 -7.28
CA ARG A 7 -5.55 7.93 -8.06
C ARG A 7 -6.74 7.72 -7.14
N GLN A 8 -7.89 8.23 -7.56
CA GLN A 8 -9.16 8.01 -6.87
C GLN A 8 -10.29 7.82 -7.89
N THR A 9 -11.17 6.87 -7.60
CA THR A 9 -12.46 6.68 -8.27
C THR A 9 -13.54 6.52 -7.19
N PRO A 10 -14.83 6.43 -7.55
CA PRO A 10 -15.89 6.18 -6.57
C PRO A 10 -15.72 4.88 -5.77
N THR A 11 -15.00 3.90 -6.32
CA THR A 11 -14.86 2.56 -5.74
C THR A 11 -13.42 2.12 -5.49
N SER A 12 -12.44 3.00 -5.73
CA SER A 12 -11.02 2.67 -5.60
C SER A 12 -10.18 3.87 -5.20
N VAL A 13 -9.12 3.62 -4.44
CA VAL A 13 -8.11 4.63 -4.10
C VAL A 13 -6.73 4.00 -4.17
N THR A 14 -5.76 4.72 -4.75
CA THR A 14 -4.35 4.34 -4.78
C THR A 14 -3.52 5.35 -4.01
N PHE A 15 -2.78 4.84 -3.04
CA PHE A 15 -1.82 5.61 -2.25
C PHE A 15 -0.41 5.34 -2.74
N ARG A 16 0.45 6.35 -2.71
CA ARG A 16 1.86 6.25 -3.04
C ARG A 16 2.73 6.74 -1.89
N ILE A 17 3.86 6.08 -1.72
CA ILE A 17 4.96 6.58 -0.91
C ILE A 17 6.30 6.24 -1.56
N TYR A 18 7.30 7.05 -1.23
CA TYR A 18 8.70 6.75 -1.51
C TYR A 18 9.39 6.45 -0.19
N ALA A 19 10.21 5.42 -0.18
CA ALA A 19 11.09 5.08 0.92
C ALA A 19 12.50 4.90 0.37
N ASP A 20 13.49 5.38 1.11
CA ASP A 20 14.89 5.17 0.82
C ASP A 20 15.66 4.74 2.08
N GLU A 21 16.89 4.29 1.87
CA GLU A 21 17.78 3.82 2.93
C GLU A 21 18.08 4.92 3.97
N ALA A 22 18.12 6.19 3.58
CA ALA A 22 18.41 7.28 4.50
C ALA A 22 17.26 7.51 5.50
N GLU A 23 16.03 7.22 5.09
CA GLU A 23 14.84 7.37 5.94
C GLU A 23 14.61 6.19 6.88
N ASP A 24 14.68 4.96 6.35
CA ASP A 24 14.21 3.77 7.09
C ASP A 24 15.35 2.79 7.44
N GLY A 25 16.58 3.04 6.98
CA GLY A 25 17.76 2.21 7.25
C GLY A 25 17.77 0.86 6.52
N PHE A 26 16.83 0.63 5.61
CA PHE A 26 16.78 -0.58 4.79
C PHE A 26 17.53 -0.39 3.48
N PRO A 27 18.30 -1.40 3.02
CA PRO A 27 19.04 -1.29 1.76
C PRO A 27 18.14 -0.98 0.57
N GLY A 28 18.54 -0.02 -0.24
CA GLY A 28 17.89 0.34 -1.49
C GLY A 28 16.77 1.37 -1.36
N ASP A 29 15.96 1.48 -2.41
CA ASP A 29 14.83 2.39 -2.49
C ASP A 29 13.57 1.66 -2.94
N ALA A 30 12.41 2.22 -2.61
CA ALA A 30 11.14 1.70 -3.04
C ALA A 30 10.14 2.83 -3.28
N LYS A 31 9.64 2.90 -4.51
CA LYS A 31 8.38 3.58 -4.81
C LYS A 31 7.27 2.55 -4.65
N ILE A 32 6.39 2.76 -3.67
CA ILE A 32 5.36 1.82 -3.29
C ILE A 32 3.99 2.42 -3.60
N ASP A 33 3.17 1.66 -4.30
CA ASP A 33 1.78 1.96 -4.59
C ASP A 33 0.89 0.90 -3.92
N VAL A 34 -0.12 1.33 -3.16
CA VAL A 34 -1.14 0.43 -2.59
C VAL A 34 -2.52 0.86 -3.05
N THR A 35 -3.23 -0.04 -3.72
CA THR A 35 -4.57 0.20 -4.24
C THR A 35 -5.60 -0.58 -3.43
N TYR A 36 -6.61 0.12 -2.94
CA TYR A 36 -7.79 -0.46 -2.31
C TYR A 36 -8.97 -0.32 -3.25
N THR A 37 -9.67 -1.41 -3.55
CA THR A 37 -10.82 -1.41 -4.45
C THR A 37 -11.98 -2.19 -3.85
N VAL A 38 -13.17 -1.59 -3.84
CA VAL A 38 -14.43 -2.30 -3.56
C VAL A 38 -15.17 -2.60 -4.87
N ASN A 39 -15.87 -3.73 -4.93
CA ASN A 39 -16.64 -4.11 -6.10
C ASN A 39 -18.06 -4.57 -5.77
N ASP A 40 -18.85 -4.78 -6.81
CA ASP A 40 -20.25 -5.24 -6.78
C ASP A 40 -20.42 -6.68 -6.26
N ARG A 41 -19.32 -7.40 -6.02
CA ARG A 41 -19.30 -8.74 -5.42
C ARG A 41 -19.01 -8.72 -3.92
N ASN A 42 -19.09 -7.55 -3.26
CA ASN A 42 -18.77 -7.35 -1.84
C ASN A 42 -17.33 -7.74 -1.48
N GLN A 43 -16.38 -7.50 -2.38
CA GLN A 43 -14.96 -7.77 -2.14
C GLN A 43 -14.20 -6.48 -1.85
N LEU A 44 -13.27 -6.54 -0.89
CA LEU A 44 -12.20 -5.58 -0.75
C LEU A 44 -10.92 -6.17 -1.35
N LEU A 45 -10.43 -5.59 -2.43
CA LEU A 45 -9.16 -5.95 -3.06
C LEU A 45 -8.07 -4.99 -2.59
N ILE A 46 -6.93 -5.56 -2.21
CA ILE A 46 -5.74 -4.81 -1.79
C ILE A 46 -4.57 -5.26 -2.68
N GLU A 47 -4.09 -4.36 -3.51
CA GLU A 47 -2.98 -4.60 -4.44
C GLU A 47 -1.75 -3.86 -3.94
N HIS A 48 -0.63 -4.57 -3.80
CA HIS A 48 0.67 -4.00 -3.43
C HIS A 48 1.56 -3.98 -4.67
N GLY A 49 1.91 -2.80 -5.15
CA GLY A 49 2.86 -2.59 -6.24
C GLY A 49 4.10 -1.85 -5.73
N ALA A 50 5.28 -2.22 -6.23
CA ALA A 50 6.50 -1.49 -5.94
C ALA A 50 7.50 -1.54 -7.08
N THR A 51 8.28 -0.47 -7.23
CA THR A 51 9.44 -0.40 -8.12
C THR A 51 10.64 0.15 -7.37
N CYS A 52 11.83 -0.34 -7.66
CA CYS A 52 13.10 0.13 -7.09
C CYS A 52 14.09 0.49 -8.20
N THR A 53 15.02 1.39 -7.88
CA THR A 53 16.21 1.68 -8.69
C THR A 53 17.45 1.03 -8.09
N THR A 54 17.49 0.88 -6.77
CA THR A 54 18.58 0.26 -6.02
C THR A 54 18.10 -1.04 -5.36
N PRO A 55 18.84 -2.16 -5.50
CA PRO A 55 18.45 -3.44 -4.92
C PRO A 55 18.21 -3.36 -3.41
N GLY A 56 17.11 -3.97 -2.96
CA GLY A 56 16.68 -3.97 -1.57
C GLY A 56 15.74 -5.13 -1.26
N VAL A 57 15.29 -5.21 -0.02
CA VAL A 57 14.26 -6.17 0.41
C VAL A 57 12.98 -5.45 0.79
N LEU A 58 11.84 -5.97 0.34
CA LEU A 58 10.52 -5.41 0.62
C LEU A 58 9.52 -6.53 0.86
N ASN A 59 8.81 -6.50 1.99
CA ASN A 59 7.71 -7.41 2.29
C ASN A 59 6.59 -6.64 2.99
N LEU A 60 5.51 -6.37 2.25
CA LEU A 60 4.38 -5.56 2.71
C LEU A 60 3.22 -6.45 3.15
N THR A 61 2.48 -6.01 4.16
CA THR A 61 1.24 -6.65 4.59
C THR A 61 0.19 -5.62 4.96
N ASN A 62 -1.08 -6.01 4.87
CA ASN A 62 -2.19 -5.21 5.39
C ASN A 62 -2.52 -5.67 6.81
N HIS A 63 -2.42 -4.75 7.77
CA HIS A 63 -2.55 -5.04 9.20
C HIS A 63 -3.94 -4.67 9.75
N THR A 64 -4.99 -4.95 8.96
CA THR A 64 -6.38 -4.70 9.37
C THR A 64 -6.80 -5.70 10.44
N TYR A 65 -7.37 -5.19 11.53
CA TYR A 65 -8.05 -5.99 12.53
C TYR A 65 -9.54 -6.01 12.24
N TRP A 66 -10.10 -7.21 12.08
CA TRP A 66 -11.51 -7.41 11.80
C TRP A 66 -12.25 -7.70 13.10
N ASN A 67 -13.33 -6.95 13.34
CA ASN A 67 -14.36 -7.31 14.31
C ASN A 67 -15.69 -7.36 13.55
N LEU A 68 -16.29 -8.54 13.45
CA LEU A 68 -17.50 -8.78 12.65
C LEU A 68 -18.78 -8.82 13.49
N ASP A 69 -18.63 -9.04 14.80
CA ASP A 69 -19.75 -9.36 15.69
C ASP A 69 -20.01 -8.27 16.74
N CYS A 70 -19.16 -7.24 16.81
CA CYS A 70 -19.31 -6.11 17.73
C CYS A 70 -19.54 -6.52 19.20
N SER A 71 -19.02 -7.67 19.65
CA SER A 71 -18.95 -8.01 21.08
C SER A 71 -17.77 -7.35 21.77
#